data_AF-A0A9X2AZD3-F1
#
_entry.id   AF-A0A9X2AZD3-F1
#
_cell.length_a   1.000
_cell.length_b   1.000
_cell.length_c   1.000
_cell.angle_alpha   90.00
_cell.angle_beta   90.00
_cell.angle_gamma   90.00
#
_symmetry.space_group_name_H-M   'P 1'
#
loop_
_entity.id
_entity.type
_entity.pdbx_description
1 polymer ?
#
loop_
_entity_poly.entity_id
_entity_poly.type
_entity_poly.pdbx_seq_one_letter_code
_entity_poly.pdbx_strand_id
1 'polypeptide(L)'
;MSSKGQDNPGSGCALIILAGIAVVILAWAIKIGLVILGVVLIVGGALGGVALVLMFWFGVSERPKAQAALSDFDATLAELSTTSARRLSSALTSWDDLQRNRGVGTTLEKAYFAESVDEVAQALFDDINTHMKRGEELLAAAEHQLDREQRIEHLHQQDLTTLHLEMLRRQVS
;
A
#
# COMPACT_ATOMS: atom_id res chain seq x y z
N MET A 1 81.68 -7.39 40.98
CA MET A 1 81.02 -7.74 42.26
C MET A 1 79.55 -7.40 42.12
N SER A 2 78.57 -8.22 42.47
CA SER A 2 78.48 -9.64 42.75
C SER A 2 76.98 -9.90 42.58
N SER A 3 76.65 -10.88 41.76
CA SER A 3 75.30 -11.45 41.65
C SER A 3 74.74 -11.72 43.05
N LYS A 4 73.49 -11.28 43.29
CA LYS A 4 72.64 -11.82 44.36
C LYS A 4 71.43 -12.49 43.70
N GLY A 5 71.67 -13.65 43.10
CA GLY A 5 70.64 -14.67 42.95
C GLY A 5 70.38 -15.27 44.32
N GLN A 6 69.18 -15.05 44.85
CA GLN A 6 68.74 -15.57 46.13
C GLN A 6 67.98 -16.88 45.86
N ASP A 7 68.73 -17.98 45.78
CA ASP A 7 68.18 -19.30 45.59
C ASP A 7 67.59 -19.80 46.92
N ASN A 8 66.26 -19.75 47.05
CA ASN A 8 65.54 -20.39 48.16
C ASN A 8 65.19 -21.84 47.76
N PRO A 9 65.80 -22.88 48.36
CA PRO A 9 65.56 -24.29 48.00
C PRO A 9 64.21 -24.86 48.47
N GLY A 10 63.23 -24.02 48.87
CA GLY A 10 61.87 -24.42 49.27
C GLY A 10 60.73 -23.88 48.40
N SER A 11 61.04 -23.07 47.37
CA SER A 11 60.04 -22.30 46.61
C SER A 11 59.21 -23.14 45.61
N GLY A 12 59.79 -24.22 45.07
CA GLY A 12 59.14 -25.01 44.00
C GLY A 12 57.88 -25.75 44.43
N CYS A 13 57.87 -26.35 45.63
CA CYS A 13 56.69 -27.09 46.12
C CYS A 13 55.55 -26.17 46.52
N ALA A 14 55.85 -25.01 47.13
CA ALA A 14 54.84 -24.02 47.50
C ALA A 14 54.12 -23.45 46.26
N LEU A 15 54.87 -23.22 45.18
CA LEU A 15 54.33 -22.71 43.92
C LEU A 15 53.41 -23.72 43.23
N ILE A 16 53.75 -25.01 43.27
CA ILE A 16 52.89 -26.09 42.72
C ILE A 16 51.58 -26.20 43.52
N ILE A 17 51.64 -26.09 44.85
CA ILE A 17 50.43 -26.13 45.70
C ILE A 17 49.52 -24.92 45.42
N LEU A 18 50.09 -23.71 45.31
CA LEU A 18 49.35 -22.50 44.97
C LEU A 18 48.71 -22.60 43.57
N ALA A 19 49.44 -23.11 42.58
CA ALA A 19 48.91 -23.36 41.25
C ALA A 19 47.77 -24.39 41.27
N GLY A 20 47.89 -25.46 42.06
CA GLY A 20 46.84 -26.46 42.24
C GLY A 20 45.55 -25.86 42.81
N ILE A 21 45.65 -25.03 43.84
CA ILE A 21 44.49 -24.34 44.44
C ILE A 21 43.84 -23.39 43.41
N ALA A 22 44.65 -22.65 42.65
CA ALA A 22 44.14 -21.75 41.62
C ALA A 22 43.35 -22.50 40.53
N VAL A 23 43.82 -23.67 40.11
CA VAL A 23 43.10 -24.53 39.14
C VAL A 23 41.78 -25.03 39.70
N VAL A 24 41.74 -25.42 40.99
CA VAL A 24 40.49 -25.86 41.63
C VAL A 24 39.46 -24.73 41.71
N ILE A 25 39.89 -23.51 42.07
CA ILE A 25 39.02 -22.33 42.09
C ILE A 25 38.50 -22.03 40.68
N LEU A 26 39.36 -22.10 39.67
CA LEU A 26 39.00 -21.82 38.28
C LEU A 26 38.02 -22.86 37.72
N ALA A 27 38.21 -24.15 38.05
CA ALA A 27 37.27 -25.21 37.70
C ALA A 27 35.89 -24.99 38.35
N TRP A 28 35.86 -24.52 39.60
CA TRP A 28 34.62 -24.17 40.30
C TRP A 28 33.91 -22.97 39.66
N ALA A 29 34.65 -21.93 39.28
CA ALA A 29 34.12 -20.76 38.61
C ALA A 29 33.48 -21.13 37.26
N ILE A 30 34.13 -21.99 36.46
CA ILE A 30 33.59 -22.49 35.19
C ILE A 30 32.29 -23.27 35.43
N LYS A 31 32.26 -24.15 36.43
CA LYS A 31 31.06 -24.92 36.77
C LYS A 31 29.87 -24.02 37.10
N ILE A 32 30.07 -22.98 37.92
CA ILE A 32 29.03 -22.02 38.24
C ILE A 32 28.57 -21.27 36.99
N GLY A 33 29.50 -20.83 36.14
CA GLY A 33 29.19 -20.16 34.87
C GLY A 33 28.32 -21.01 33.95
N LEU A 34 28.62 -22.30 33.82
CA LEU A 34 27.82 -23.24 33.02
C LEU A 34 26.40 -23.42 33.57
N VAL A 35 26.24 -23.49 34.90
CA VAL A 35 24.91 -23.60 35.52
C VAL A 35 24.08 -22.34 35.25
N ILE A 36 24.66 -21.15 35.41
CA ILE A 36 23.97 -19.88 35.14
C ILE A 36 23.55 -19.81 33.67
N LEU A 37 24.46 -20.15 32.74
CA LEU A 37 24.15 -20.19 31.30
C LEU A 37 22.96 -21.12 30.99
N GLY A 38 22.93 -22.31 31.60
CA GLY A 38 21.83 -23.25 31.44
C GLY A 38 20.49 -22.68 31.93
N VAL A 39 20.48 -22.04 33.10
CA VAL A 39 19.27 -21.38 33.62
C VAL A 39 18.81 -20.26 32.69
N VAL A 40 19.73 -19.43 32.20
CA VAL A 40 19.41 -18.34 31.26
C VAL A 40 18.81 -18.87 29.97
N LEU A 41 19.34 -19.96 29.41
CA LEU A 41 18.79 -20.57 28.19
C LEU A 41 17.39 -21.13 28.40
N ILE A 42 17.13 -21.81 29.52
CA ILE A 42 15.80 -22.37 29.83
C ILE A 42 14.79 -21.25 30.03
N VAL A 43 15.13 -20.23 30.83
CA VAL A 43 14.24 -19.10 31.11
C VAL A 43 14.03 -18.26 29.85
N GLY A 44 15.09 -17.99 29.09
CA GLY A 44 15.00 -17.27 27.81
C GLY A 44 14.15 -18.00 26.78
N GLY A 45 14.30 -19.33 26.67
CA GLY A 45 13.47 -20.16 25.80
C GLY A 45 12.00 -20.18 26.22
N ALA A 46 11.71 -20.31 27.51
CA ALA A 46 10.35 -20.28 28.03
C ALA A 46 9.67 -18.92 27.78
N LEU A 47 10.37 -17.82 28.10
CA LEU A 47 9.85 -16.46 27.87
C LEU A 47 9.68 -16.17 26.37
N GLY A 48 10.63 -16.58 25.53
CA GLY A 48 10.54 -16.42 24.08
C GLY A 48 9.38 -17.20 23.47
N GLY A 49 9.15 -18.43 23.93
CA GLY A 49 8.01 -19.25 23.51
C GLY A 49 6.67 -18.62 23.88
N VAL A 50 6.53 -18.14 25.12
CA VAL A 50 5.31 -17.45 25.56
C VAL A 50 5.08 -16.15 24.78
N ALA A 51 6.14 -15.36 24.54
CA ALA A 51 6.05 -14.12 23.77
C ALA A 51 5.56 -14.35 22.34
N LEU A 52 6.04 -15.40 21.66
CA LEU A 52 5.59 -15.77 20.32
C LEU A 52 4.11 -16.14 20.28
N VAL A 53 3.64 -16.93 21.25
CA VAL A 53 2.22 -17.31 21.35
C VAL A 53 1.35 -16.08 21.57
N LEU A 54 1.74 -15.18 22.46
CA LEU A 54 1.02 -13.94 22.72
C LEU A 54 1.00 -13.03 21.48
N MET A 55 2.13 -12.86 20.80
CA MET A 55 2.22 -12.05 19.58
C MET A 55 1.30 -12.61 18.48
N PHE A 56 1.26 -13.93 18.31
CA PHE A 56 0.38 -14.56 17.33
C PHE A 56 -1.10 -14.39 17.72
N TRP A 57 -1.44 -14.55 19.00
CA TRP A 57 -2.80 -14.39 19.50
C TRP A 57 -3.32 -12.95 19.33
N PHE A 58 -2.52 -11.96 19.72
CA PHE A 58 -2.88 -10.55 19.54
C PHE A 58 -2.92 -10.15 18.06
N GLY A 59 -2.00 -10.64 17.23
CA GLY A 59 -2.01 -10.37 15.79
C GLY A 59 -3.23 -10.95 15.06
N VAL A 60 -3.77 -12.10 15.49
CA VAL A 60 -5.02 -12.66 14.93
C VAL A 60 -6.23 -11.81 15.30
N SER A 61 -6.23 -11.18 16.48
CA SER A 61 -7.34 -10.32 16.93
C SER A 61 -7.48 -9.01 16.14
N GLU A 62 -6.44 -8.58 15.41
CA GLU A 62 -6.46 -7.36 14.59
C GLU A 62 -7.00 -7.59 13.16
N ARG A 63 -6.98 -8.84 12.68
CA ARG A 63 -7.53 -9.23 11.36
C ARG A 63 -8.98 -8.79 11.12
N PRO A 64 -9.94 -8.95 12.05
CA PRO A 64 -11.31 -8.52 11.82
C PRO A 64 -11.43 -6.99 11.68
N LYS A 65 -10.57 -6.20 12.32
CA LYS A 65 -10.57 -4.74 12.16
C LYS A 65 -10.07 -4.32 10.78
N ALA A 66 -9.01 -4.97 10.30
CA ALA A 66 -8.52 -4.76 8.94
C ALA A 66 -9.56 -5.17 7.89
N GLN A 67 -10.24 -6.31 8.10
CA GLN A 67 -11.31 -6.77 7.20
C GLN A 67 -12.52 -5.82 7.22
N ALA A 68 -12.93 -5.33 8.39
CA ALA A 68 -14.01 -4.35 8.51
C ALA A 68 -13.68 -3.04 7.76
N ALA A 69 -12.45 -2.53 7.91
CA ALA A 69 -12.00 -1.35 7.19
C ALA A 69 -12.00 -1.57 5.66
N LEU A 70 -11.59 -2.76 5.21
CA LEU A 70 -11.64 -3.11 3.78
C LEU A 70 -13.07 -3.23 3.25
N SER A 71 -14.01 -3.78 4.03
CA SER A 71 -15.41 -3.87 3.62
C SER A 71 -16.08 -2.50 3.55
N ASP A 72 -15.74 -1.59 4.45
CA ASP A 72 -16.24 -0.21 4.45
C ASP A 72 -15.71 0.56 3.24
N PHE A 73 -14.44 0.35 2.90
CA PHE A 73 -13.84 0.88 1.69
C PHE A 73 -14.51 0.34 0.42
N ASP A 74 -14.79 -0.97 0.35
CA ASP A 74 -15.51 -1.57 -0.79
C ASP A 74 -16.94 -1.04 -0.94
N ALA A 75 -17.64 -0.81 0.18
CA ALA A 75 -18.96 -0.19 0.18
C ALA A 75 -18.90 1.26 -0.36
N THR A 76 -17.91 2.02 0.07
CA THR A 76 -17.68 3.39 -0.42
C THR A 76 -17.35 3.40 -1.92
N LEU A 77 -16.50 2.49 -2.39
CA LEU A 77 -16.21 2.36 -3.82
C LEU A 77 -17.45 2.00 -4.64
N ALA A 78 -18.33 1.14 -4.10
CA ALA A 78 -19.59 0.82 -4.77
C ALA A 78 -20.49 2.05 -4.90
N GLU A 79 -20.67 2.83 -3.83
CA GLU A 79 -21.46 4.07 -3.86
C GLU A 79 -20.88 5.07 -4.87
N LEU A 80 -19.57 5.30 -4.84
CA LEU A 80 -18.87 6.17 -5.79
C LEU A 80 -19.08 5.69 -7.23
N SER A 81 -18.99 4.38 -7.50
CA SER A 81 -19.18 3.83 -8.84
C SER A 81 -20.55 4.12 -9.41
N THR A 82 -21.60 4.00 -8.59
CA THR A 82 -22.96 4.34 -9.04
C THR A 82 -23.13 5.83 -9.31
N THR A 83 -22.47 6.67 -8.52
CA THR A 83 -22.55 8.13 -8.65
C THR A 83 -21.78 8.61 -9.89
N SER A 84 -20.56 8.14 -10.09
CA SER A 84 -19.72 8.46 -11.25
C SER A 84 -20.37 7.96 -12.55
N ALA A 85 -20.89 6.73 -12.57
CA ALA A 85 -21.62 6.22 -13.74
C ALA A 85 -22.86 7.06 -14.08
N ARG A 86 -23.65 7.48 -13.08
CA ARG A 86 -24.79 8.37 -13.29
C ARG A 86 -24.38 9.73 -13.85
N ARG A 87 -23.31 10.33 -13.33
CA ARG A 87 -22.79 11.62 -13.82
C ARG A 87 -22.32 11.51 -15.26
N LEU A 88 -21.55 10.48 -15.57
CA LEU A 88 -21.08 10.21 -16.93
C LEU A 88 -22.27 10.00 -17.88
N SER A 89 -23.24 9.18 -17.51
CA SER A 89 -24.48 8.97 -18.30
C SER A 89 -25.25 10.27 -18.53
N SER A 90 -25.37 11.13 -17.51
CA SER A 90 -26.00 12.44 -17.65
C SER A 90 -25.22 13.36 -18.60
N ALA A 91 -23.88 13.34 -18.54
CA ALA A 91 -23.03 14.13 -19.42
C ALA A 91 -23.18 13.68 -20.88
N LEU A 92 -23.13 12.36 -21.14
CA LEU A 92 -23.36 11.77 -22.45
C LEU A 92 -24.73 12.14 -23.01
N THR A 93 -25.79 12.00 -22.20
CA THR A 93 -27.16 12.37 -22.60
C THR A 93 -27.25 13.84 -22.99
N SER A 94 -26.61 14.73 -22.22
CA SER A 94 -26.62 16.16 -22.52
C SER A 94 -25.91 16.51 -23.84
N TRP A 95 -24.90 15.73 -24.21
CA TRP A 95 -24.21 15.88 -25.48
C TRP A 95 -24.99 15.28 -26.65
N ASP A 96 -25.66 14.13 -26.47
CA ASP A 96 -26.58 13.57 -27.46
C ASP A 96 -27.72 14.56 -27.76
N ASP A 97 -28.30 15.19 -26.73
CA ASP A 97 -29.31 16.24 -26.89
C ASP A 97 -28.78 17.47 -27.65
N LEU A 98 -27.54 17.89 -27.37
CA LEU A 98 -26.88 18.98 -28.10
C LEU A 98 -26.67 18.60 -29.57
N GLN A 99 -26.21 17.39 -29.87
CA GLN A 99 -26.01 16.91 -31.24
C GLN A 99 -27.34 16.79 -32.00
N ARG A 100 -28.40 16.26 -31.38
CA ARG A 100 -29.74 16.16 -31.96
C ARG A 100 -30.33 17.51 -32.31
N ASN A 101 -30.12 18.50 -31.45
CA ASN A 101 -30.55 19.87 -31.66
C ASN A 101 -29.55 20.69 -32.50
N ARG A 102 -28.53 20.07 -33.11
CA ARG A 102 -27.48 20.74 -33.91
C ARG A 102 -26.80 21.90 -33.16
N GLY A 103 -26.75 21.82 -31.84
CA GLY A 103 -26.16 22.83 -30.97
C GLY A 103 -26.87 24.19 -31.00
N VAL A 104 -28.17 24.25 -31.31
CA VAL A 104 -28.94 25.52 -31.34
C VAL A 104 -28.68 26.36 -30.08
N GLY A 105 -28.31 27.62 -30.27
CA GLY A 105 -27.95 28.57 -29.22
C GLY A 105 -26.50 28.50 -28.75
N THR A 106 -25.64 27.70 -29.38
CA THR A 106 -24.24 27.49 -28.99
C THR A 106 -23.28 27.76 -30.16
N THR A 107 -21.97 27.77 -29.91
CA THR A 107 -20.98 27.95 -31.00
C THR A 107 -20.99 26.82 -32.03
N LEU A 108 -21.48 25.63 -31.66
CA LEU A 108 -21.69 24.49 -32.58
C LEU A 108 -22.74 24.77 -33.66
N GLU A 109 -23.76 25.59 -33.36
CA GLU A 109 -24.81 25.94 -34.34
C GLU A 109 -24.18 26.59 -35.57
N LYS A 110 -23.27 27.54 -35.34
CA LYS A 110 -22.57 28.25 -36.42
C LYS A 110 -21.72 27.29 -37.25
N ALA A 111 -21.08 26.31 -36.63
CA ALA A 111 -20.29 25.31 -37.33
C ALA A 111 -21.15 24.36 -38.18
N TYR A 112 -22.34 23.97 -37.69
CA TYR A 112 -23.27 23.10 -38.43
C TYR A 112 -23.93 23.78 -39.63
N PHE A 113 -24.16 25.08 -39.57
CA PHE A 113 -24.80 25.86 -40.64
C PHE A 113 -23.82 26.63 -41.52
N ALA A 114 -22.52 26.62 -41.19
CA ALA A 114 -21.49 27.19 -42.05
C ALA A 114 -21.26 26.31 -43.29
N GLU A 115 -21.06 26.95 -44.43
CA GLU A 115 -20.79 26.29 -45.73
C GLU A 115 -19.42 25.58 -45.74
N SER A 116 -18.52 25.97 -44.81
CA SER A 116 -17.25 25.29 -44.52
C SER A 116 -17.07 25.18 -43.01
N VAL A 117 -16.90 23.95 -42.51
CA VAL A 117 -16.54 23.69 -41.11
C VAL A 117 -15.09 24.15 -40.89
N ASP A 118 -14.86 25.04 -39.93
CA ASP A 118 -13.52 25.47 -39.53
C ASP A 118 -12.73 24.30 -38.93
N GLU A 119 -11.41 24.24 -39.13
CA GLU A 119 -10.55 23.16 -38.62
C GLU A 119 -10.68 23.01 -37.10
N VAL A 120 -10.87 24.13 -36.39
CA VAL A 120 -11.10 24.18 -34.95
C VAL A 120 -12.40 23.50 -34.55
N ALA A 121 -13.48 23.73 -35.32
CA ALA A 121 -14.78 23.11 -35.05
C ALA A 121 -14.74 21.61 -35.34
N GLN A 122 -14.06 21.18 -36.40
CA GLN A 122 -13.88 19.77 -36.72
C GLN A 122 -13.08 19.03 -35.64
N ALA A 123 -11.97 19.61 -35.18
CA ALA A 123 -11.18 19.05 -34.09
C ALA A 123 -12.00 18.91 -32.79
N LEU A 124 -12.86 19.89 -32.50
CA LEU A 124 -13.76 19.84 -31.35
C LEU A 124 -14.78 18.71 -31.46
N PHE A 125 -15.39 18.50 -32.64
CA PHE A 125 -16.31 17.38 -32.87
C PHE A 125 -15.63 16.03 -32.71
N ASP A 126 -14.41 15.88 -33.23
CA ASP A 126 -13.64 14.65 -33.12
C ASP A 126 -13.29 14.34 -31.65
N ASP A 127 -12.94 15.37 -30.87
CA ASP A 127 -12.64 15.23 -29.44
C ASP A 127 -13.88 14.85 -28.63
N ILE A 128 -15.02 15.52 -28.87
CA ILE A 128 -16.31 15.19 -28.25
C ILE A 128 -16.70 13.75 -28.58
N ASN A 129 -16.65 13.34 -29.84
CA ASN A 129 -17.02 11.98 -30.26
C ASN A 129 -16.10 10.93 -29.64
N THR A 130 -14.80 11.22 -29.53
CA THR A 130 -13.82 10.34 -28.88
C THR A 130 -14.18 10.15 -27.40
N HIS A 131 -14.47 11.24 -26.69
CA HIS A 131 -14.84 11.18 -25.28
C HIS A 131 -16.22 10.57 -25.04
N MET A 132 -17.18 10.77 -25.94
CA MET A 132 -18.49 10.12 -25.86
C MET A 132 -18.37 8.61 -26.04
N LYS A 133 -17.67 8.15 -27.09
CA LYS A 133 -17.43 6.73 -27.32
C LYS A 133 -16.73 6.08 -26.14
N ARG A 134 -15.69 6.74 -25.60
CA ARG A 134 -15.01 6.26 -24.39
C ARG A 134 -15.96 6.19 -23.19
N GLY A 135 -16.84 7.17 -23.02
CA GLY A 135 -17.85 7.16 -21.96
C GLY A 135 -18.82 5.98 -22.08
N GLU A 136 -19.27 5.65 -23.29
CA GLU A 136 -20.12 4.48 -23.56
C GLU A 136 -19.39 3.17 -23.25
N GLU A 137 -18.13 3.03 -23.68
CA GLU A 137 -17.28 1.87 -23.37
C GLU A 137 -17.09 1.69 -21.86
N LEU A 138 -16.89 2.79 -21.12
CA LEU A 138 -16.76 2.77 -19.66
C LEU A 138 -18.07 2.38 -18.98
N LEU A 139 -19.23 2.82 -19.47
CA LEU A 139 -20.51 2.40 -18.92
C LEU A 139 -20.80 0.92 -19.20
N ALA A 140 -20.43 0.42 -20.38
CA ALA A 140 -20.59 -0.99 -20.73
C ALA A 140 -19.68 -1.91 -19.89
N ALA A 141 -18.44 -1.48 -19.63
CA ALA A 141 -17.48 -2.26 -18.84
C ALA A 141 -17.88 -2.40 -17.36
N ALA A 142 -18.79 -1.56 -16.85
CA ALA A 142 -19.30 -1.67 -15.48
C ALA A 142 -20.10 -2.96 -15.22
N GLU A 143 -20.51 -3.69 -16.26
CA GLU A 143 -21.17 -5.00 -16.12
C GLU A 143 -20.19 -6.14 -15.76
N HIS A 144 -18.89 -5.94 -15.92
CA HIS A 144 -17.89 -6.96 -15.60
C HIS A 144 -17.48 -6.89 -14.12
N GLN A 145 -17.30 -8.06 -13.49
CA GLN A 145 -16.71 -8.13 -12.13
C GLN A 145 -15.25 -7.69 -12.18
N LEU A 146 -15.01 -6.41 -11.90
CA LEU A 146 -13.68 -5.82 -11.77
C LEU A 146 -13.12 -6.08 -10.37
N ASP A 147 -11.82 -6.41 -10.32
CA ASP A 147 -11.05 -6.42 -9.07
C ASP A 147 -10.97 -5.00 -8.48
N ARG A 148 -10.61 -4.87 -7.19
CA ARG A 148 -10.63 -3.58 -6.47
C ARG A 148 -9.76 -2.53 -7.15
N GLU A 149 -8.52 -2.87 -7.53
CA GLU A 149 -7.63 -1.93 -8.21
C GLU A 149 -8.21 -1.50 -9.57
N GLN A 150 -8.74 -2.45 -10.33
CA GLN A 150 -9.38 -2.18 -11.61
C GLN A 150 -10.62 -1.30 -11.44
N ARG A 151 -11.37 -1.45 -10.35
CA ARG A 151 -12.54 -0.63 -10.05
C ARG A 151 -12.17 0.81 -9.71
N ILE A 152 -11.08 1.02 -8.97
CA ILE A 152 -10.55 2.36 -8.67
C ILE A 152 -10.10 3.05 -9.96
N GLU A 153 -9.35 2.35 -10.80
CA GLU A 153 -8.90 2.88 -12.09
C GLU A 153 -10.09 3.18 -13.01
N HIS A 154 -11.06 2.28 -13.06
CA HIS A 154 -12.29 2.47 -13.84
C HIS A 154 -13.07 3.71 -13.38
N LEU A 155 -13.23 3.88 -12.07
CA LEU A 155 -13.82 5.06 -11.45
C LEU A 155 -13.08 6.35 -11.84
N HIS A 156 -11.75 6.32 -11.76
CA HIS A 156 -10.92 7.45 -12.14
C HIS A 156 -11.13 7.83 -13.61
N GLN A 157 -11.20 6.85 -14.52
CA GLN A 157 -11.45 7.09 -15.93
C GLN A 157 -12.86 7.62 -16.22
N GLN A 158 -13.87 7.17 -15.48
CA GLN A 158 -15.24 7.70 -15.59
C GLN A 158 -15.29 9.18 -15.19
N ASP A 159 -14.66 9.55 -14.07
CA ASP A 159 -14.63 10.93 -13.59
C ASP A 159 -13.84 11.84 -14.53
N LEU A 160 -12.67 11.42 -15.02
CA LEU A 160 -11.89 12.18 -16.00
C LEU A 160 -12.66 12.42 -17.30
N THR A 161 -13.32 11.38 -17.82
CA THR A 161 -14.10 11.48 -19.05
C THR A 161 -15.28 12.43 -18.85
N THR A 162 -15.95 12.37 -17.70
CA THR A 162 -17.04 13.29 -17.35
C THR A 162 -16.53 14.74 -17.30
N LEU A 163 -15.40 14.99 -16.64
CA LEU A 163 -14.80 16.32 -16.54
C LEU A 163 -14.41 16.89 -17.90
N HIS A 164 -13.85 16.07 -18.79
CA HIS A 164 -13.53 16.50 -20.16
C HIS A 164 -14.79 16.88 -20.93
N LEU A 165 -15.84 16.04 -20.89
CA LEU A 165 -17.12 16.34 -21.53
C LEU A 165 -17.75 17.63 -20.98
N GLU A 166 -17.66 17.89 -19.68
CA GLU A 166 -18.13 19.14 -19.09
C GLU A 166 -17.28 20.35 -19.51
N MET A 167 -15.97 20.20 -19.56
CA MET A 167 -15.05 21.25 -19.99
C MET A 167 -15.32 21.65 -21.44
N LEU A 168 -15.46 20.67 -22.33
CA LEU A 168 -15.82 20.88 -23.72
C LEU A 168 -17.19 21.56 -23.81
N ARG A 169 -18.16 21.17 -22.99
CA ARG A 169 -19.50 21.76 -23.04
C ARG A 169 -19.46 23.25 -22.70
N ARG A 170 -18.64 23.64 -21.72
CA ARG A 170 -18.43 25.06 -21.35
C ARG A 170 -17.70 25.87 -22.41
N GLN A 171 -16.90 25.24 -23.26
CA GLN A 171 -16.25 25.93 -24.39
C GLN A 171 -17.25 26.26 -25.51
N VAL A 172 -18.35 25.51 -25.58
CA VAL A 172 -19.34 25.67 -26.64
C VAL A 172 -20.54 26.52 -26.23
N SER A 173 -20.97 26.43 -24.96
CA SER A 173 -22.04 27.26 -24.38
C SER A 173 -21.68 28.74 -24.41
#